data_AF-A0A849EL96-F1
#
_entry.id   AF-A0A849EL96-F1
#
_cell.length_a   1.000
_cell.length_b   1.000
_cell.length_c   1.000
_cell.angle_alpha   90.00
_cell.angle_beta   90.00
_cell.angle_gamma   90.00
#
_symmetry.space_group_name_H-M   'P 1'
#
loop_
_entity.id
_entity.type
_entity.pdbx_description
1 polymer ?
#
loop_
_entity_poly.entity_id
_entity_poly.type
_entity_poly.pdbx_seq_one_letter_code
_entity_poly.pdbx_strand_id
1 'polypeptide(L)'
;MHDDWVVLVEGNLITYAGTQEGLKATSGTKISLPGMTLMPGIIEGHSNLLLHPYNETSWNDQVLKESPAERAIRGTVHAKKSLLAGITTMRDLGAEGAGYTDVYLKKTIDAGIIPGPRLLVAGPAIV
;
A
#
# COMPACT_ATOMS: atom_id res chain seq x y z
N MET A 1 -21.08 8.92 12.18
CA MET A 1 -20.78 9.17 10.75
C MET A 1 -21.08 10.63 10.49
N HIS A 2 -20.26 11.31 9.70
CA HIS A 2 -20.50 12.72 9.36
C HIS A 2 -21.04 12.80 7.95
N ASP A 3 -22.26 13.30 7.81
CA ASP A 3 -22.93 13.42 6.52
C ASP A 3 -22.60 14.77 5.87
N ASP A 4 -22.50 14.79 4.54
CA ASP A 4 -22.24 15.98 3.72
C ASP A 4 -20.97 16.77 4.08
N TRP A 5 -19.99 16.09 4.69
CA TRP A 5 -18.67 16.66 4.95
C TRP A 5 -17.81 16.68 3.69
N VAL A 6 -16.94 17.68 3.64
CA VAL A 6 -15.91 17.85 2.62
C VAL A 6 -14.53 17.69 3.22
N VAL A 7 -13.61 17.17 2.41
CA VAL A 7 -12.18 17.08 2.74
C VAL A 7 -11.41 17.90 1.72
N LEU A 8 -10.62 18.87 2.20
CA LEU A 8 -9.68 19.63 1.38
C LEU A 8 -8.30 18.99 1.48
N VAL A 9 -7.73 18.68 0.33
CA VAL A 9 -6.36 18.17 0.21
C VAL A 9 -5.52 19.17 -0.58
N GLU A 10 -4.43 19.61 0.02
CA GLU A 10 -3.45 20.49 -0.61
C GLU A 10 -2.10 19.75 -0.68
N GLY A 11 -1.64 19.46 -1.90
CA GLY A 11 -0.47 18.61 -2.11
C GLY A 11 -0.70 17.20 -1.54
N ASN A 12 0.02 16.84 -0.48
CA ASN A 12 -0.05 15.54 0.18
C ASN A 12 -0.68 15.59 1.58
N LEU A 13 -1.34 16.70 1.95
CA LEU A 13 -1.90 16.93 3.28
C LEU A 13 -3.39 17.22 3.22
N ILE A 14 -4.14 16.67 4.17
CA ILE A 14 -5.51 17.09 4.45
C ILE A 14 -5.42 18.37 5.28
N THR A 15 -5.88 19.50 4.74
CA THR A 15 -5.83 20.80 5.42
C THR A 15 -7.18 21.23 6.00
N TYR A 16 -8.26 20.58 5.60
CA TYR A 16 -9.59 20.78 6.18
C TYR A 16 -10.45 19.51 6.06
N ALA A 17 -11.23 19.21 7.09
CA ALA A 17 -12.27 18.19 7.08
C ALA A 17 -13.46 18.68 7.92
N GLY A 18 -14.60 18.93 7.30
CA GLY A 18 -15.74 19.56 7.96
C GLY A 18 -16.88 19.87 7.01
N THR A 19 -17.78 20.77 7.41
CA THR A 19 -18.93 21.17 6.58
C THR A 19 -18.51 22.05 5.39
N GLN A 20 -19.35 22.09 4.36
CA GLN A 20 -19.12 22.94 3.18
C GLN A 20 -18.96 24.44 3.52
N GLU A 21 -19.65 24.92 4.56
CA GLU A 21 -19.63 26.32 5.02
C GLU A 21 -18.25 26.75 5.53
N GLY A 22 -17.49 25.84 6.14
CA GLY A 22 -16.16 26.14 6.66
C GLY A 22 -15.03 25.99 5.62
N LEU A 23 -15.36 25.54 4.40
CA LEU A 23 -14.37 25.34 3.34
C LEU A 23 -13.85 26.70 2.82
N LYS A 24 -12.55 26.96 3.01
CA LYS A 24 -11.87 28.17 2.54
C LYS A 24 -11.00 27.92 1.31
N ALA A 25 -11.49 27.14 0.36
CA ALA A 25 -10.78 26.86 -0.90
C ALA A 25 -11.29 27.78 -2.02
N THR A 26 -10.37 28.45 -2.72
CA THR A 26 -10.70 29.36 -3.84
C THR A 26 -10.47 28.72 -5.22
N SER A 27 -9.79 27.58 -5.27
CA SER A 27 -9.52 26.81 -6.50
C SER A 27 -9.27 25.34 -6.16
N GLY A 28 -9.40 24.44 -7.15
CA GLY A 28 -9.17 23.01 -6.97
C GLY A 28 -10.05 22.14 -7.85
N THR A 29 -9.79 20.84 -7.86
CA THR A 29 -10.64 19.85 -8.53
C THR A 29 -11.62 19.27 -7.53
N LYS A 30 -12.93 19.37 -7.82
CA LYS A 30 -13.97 18.75 -6.98
C LYS A 30 -14.16 17.30 -7.41
N ILE A 31 -14.00 16.38 -6.45
CA ILE A 31 -14.33 14.96 -6.62
C ILE A 31 -15.62 14.69 -5.83
N SER A 32 -16.67 14.26 -6.52
CA SER A 32 -17.94 13.88 -5.88
C SER A 32 -17.96 12.37 -5.64
N LEU A 33 -18.32 11.95 -4.42
CA LEU A 33 -18.34 10.55 -4.00
C LEU A 33 -19.76 10.15 -3.51
N PRO A 34 -20.81 10.29 -4.34
CA PRO A 34 -22.19 10.03 -3.92
C PRO A 34 -22.36 8.56 -3.54
N GLY A 35 -23.04 8.30 -2.42
CA GLY A 35 -23.30 6.94 -1.94
C GLY A 35 -22.07 6.20 -1.39
N MET A 36 -20.94 6.90 -1.20
CA MET A 36 -19.72 6.32 -0.62
C MET A 36 -19.43 6.93 0.76
N THR A 37 -18.79 6.15 1.62
CA THR A 37 -18.20 6.66 2.87
C THR A 37 -16.71 6.84 2.65
N LEU A 38 -16.23 8.08 2.76
CA LEU A 38 -14.80 8.36 2.76
C LEU A 38 -14.19 7.95 4.11
N MET A 39 -13.06 7.24 4.06
CA MET A 39 -12.31 6.81 5.23
C MET A 39 -10.81 7.03 5.03
N PRO A 40 -10.01 7.11 6.12
CA PRO A 40 -8.57 7.04 6.01
C PRO A 40 -8.12 5.76 5.31
N GLY A 41 -6.97 5.82 4.65
CA GLY A 41 -6.39 4.64 4.00
C GLY A 41 -6.07 3.53 5.02
N ILE A 42 -6.29 2.28 4.62
CA ILE A 42 -6.10 1.11 5.48
C ILE A 42 -4.60 0.86 5.71
N ILE A 43 -4.26 0.37 6.91
CA ILE A 43 -2.91 -0.04 7.29
C ILE A 43 -2.88 -1.56 7.47
N GLU A 44 -2.04 -2.24 6.70
CA GLU A 44 -1.73 -3.66 6.89
C GLU A 44 -0.54 -3.83 7.84
N GLY A 45 -0.76 -4.51 8.96
CA GLY A 45 0.23 -4.68 10.02
C GLY A 45 1.13 -5.91 9.89
N HIS A 46 0.73 -6.89 9.07
CA HIS A 46 1.47 -8.14 8.87
C HIS A 46 1.27 -8.63 7.44
N SER A 47 2.22 -8.30 6.56
CA SER A 47 2.25 -8.78 5.17
C SER A 47 3.52 -9.54 4.87
N ASN A 48 3.47 -10.34 3.79
CA ASN A 48 4.60 -11.01 3.17
C ASN A 48 4.50 -10.81 1.65
N LEU A 49 4.99 -9.66 1.16
CA LEU A 49 4.70 -9.15 -0.19
C LEU A 49 5.28 -10.04 -1.30
N LEU A 50 6.34 -10.77 -0.99
CA LEU A 50 7.09 -11.63 -1.91
C LEU A 50 6.60 -13.08 -1.97
N LEU A 51 5.56 -13.40 -1.20
CA LEU A 51 4.88 -14.69 -1.22
C LEU A 51 3.55 -14.60 -1.96
N HIS A 52 3.02 -15.75 -2.31
CA HIS A 52 1.70 -15.91 -2.91
C HIS A 52 0.91 -17.00 -2.16
N PRO A 53 -0.38 -17.22 -2.45
CA PRO A 53 -1.25 -18.07 -1.65
C PRO A 53 -0.71 -19.49 -1.40
N TYR A 54 -0.75 -19.95 -0.16
CA TYR A 54 -0.20 -21.26 0.23
C TYR A 54 -0.97 -22.46 -0.31
N ASN A 55 -2.18 -22.25 -0.81
CA ASN A 55 -2.96 -23.27 -1.52
C ASN A 55 -2.53 -23.44 -2.99
N GLU A 56 -1.72 -22.53 -3.54
CA GLU A 56 -1.11 -22.67 -4.86
C GLU A 56 0.25 -23.37 -4.76
N THR A 57 1.13 -22.87 -3.88
CA THR A 57 2.45 -23.44 -3.60
C THR A 57 2.77 -23.34 -2.12
N SER A 58 3.34 -24.40 -1.53
CA SER A 58 3.73 -24.40 -0.12
C SER A 58 4.77 -23.31 0.19
N TRP A 59 4.76 -22.76 1.41
CA TRP A 59 5.76 -21.75 1.83
C TRP A 59 7.20 -22.24 1.60
N ASN A 60 7.49 -23.50 1.96
CA ASN A 60 8.82 -24.10 1.75
C ASN A 60 9.22 -24.08 0.27
N ASP A 61 8.32 -24.43 -0.64
CA ASP A 61 8.62 -24.44 -2.07
C ASP A 61 8.79 -23.02 -2.62
N GLN A 62 7.98 -22.05 -2.17
CA GLN A 62 8.15 -20.65 -2.56
C GLN A 62 9.51 -20.09 -2.13
N VAL A 63 9.95 -20.41 -0.92
CA VAL A 63 11.20 -19.88 -0.37
C VAL A 63 12.43 -20.60 -0.92
N LEU A 64 12.35 -21.92 -1.08
CA LEU A 64 13.52 -22.75 -1.44
C LEU A 64 13.69 -22.99 -2.94
N LYS A 65 12.62 -22.89 -3.74
CA LYS A 65 12.64 -23.31 -5.15
C LYS A 65 12.33 -22.19 -6.13
N GLU A 66 11.51 -21.21 -5.76
CA GLU A 66 11.16 -20.12 -6.68
C GLU A 66 12.28 -19.09 -6.82
N SER A 67 12.43 -18.55 -8.03
CA SER A 67 13.42 -17.53 -8.32
C SER A 67 13.14 -16.25 -7.51
N PRO A 68 14.11 -15.70 -6.77
CA PRO A 68 13.95 -14.40 -6.11
C PRO A 68 13.55 -13.28 -7.09
N ALA A 69 14.02 -13.34 -8.34
CA ALA A 69 13.66 -12.35 -9.37
C ALA A 69 12.19 -12.45 -9.78
N GLU A 70 11.67 -13.67 -9.95
CA GLU A 70 10.25 -13.89 -10.25
C GLU A 70 9.37 -13.42 -9.08
N ARG A 71 9.77 -13.77 -7.85
CA ARG A 71 9.10 -13.32 -6.62
C ARG A 71 9.07 -11.80 -6.51
N ALA A 72 10.15 -11.11 -6.87
CA ALA A 72 10.21 -9.66 -6.92
C ALA A 72 9.21 -9.07 -7.94
N ILE A 73 9.20 -9.62 -9.17
CA ILE A 73 8.27 -9.19 -10.23
C ILE A 73 6.82 -9.38 -9.78
N ARG A 74 6.48 -10.54 -9.23
CA ARG A 74 5.15 -10.83 -8.69
C ARG A 74 4.79 -9.91 -7.51
N GLY A 75 5.75 -9.61 -6.64
CA GLY A 75 5.60 -8.64 -5.54
C GLY A 75 5.15 -7.26 -6.01
N THR A 76 5.59 -6.80 -7.19
CA THR A 76 5.09 -5.52 -7.77
C THR A 76 3.59 -5.57 -8.07
N VAL A 77 3.08 -6.73 -8.52
CA VAL A 77 1.65 -6.93 -8.80
C VAL A 77 0.87 -6.98 -7.49
N HIS A 78 1.39 -7.65 -6.46
CA HIS A 78 0.79 -7.68 -5.13
C HIS A 78 0.68 -6.27 -4.54
N ALA A 79 1.76 -5.47 -4.59
CA ALA A 79 1.78 -4.10 -4.08
C ALA A 79 0.70 -3.23 -4.75
N LYS A 80 0.59 -3.30 -6.08
CA LYS A 80 -0.44 -2.59 -6.84
C LYS A 80 -1.85 -3.04 -6.44
N LYS A 81 -2.09 -4.36 -6.34
CA LYS A 81 -3.41 -4.91 -5.97
C LYS A 81 -3.81 -4.47 -4.55
N SER A 82 -2.89 -4.50 -3.60
CA SER A 82 -3.13 -4.03 -2.23
C SER A 82 -3.48 -2.54 -2.19
N LEU A 83 -2.78 -1.70 -2.97
CA LEU A 83 -3.10 -0.27 -3.07
C LEU A 83 -4.51 -0.04 -3.60
N LEU A 84 -4.87 -0.74 -4.68
CA LEU A 84 -6.21 -0.62 -5.29
C LEU A 84 -7.32 -1.20 -4.39
N ALA A 85 -6.98 -2.07 -3.44
CA ALA A 85 -7.90 -2.55 -2.41
C ALA A 85 -8.06 -1.59 -1.23
N GLY A 86 -7.37 -0.44 -1.22
CA GLY A 86 -7.48 0.59 -0.18
C GLY A 86 -6.39 0.55 0.90
N ILE A 87 -5.43 -0.39 0.82
CA ILE A 87 -4.26 -0.42 1.71
C ILE A 87 -3.29 0.65 1.24
N THR A 88 -3.08 1.69 2.05
CA THR A 88 -2.18 2.81 1.69
C THR A 88 -0.84 2.75 2.42
N THR A 89 -0.77 1.96 3.50
CA THR A 89 0.46 1.67 4.25
C THR A 89 0.49 0.18 4.57
N MET A 90 1.64 -0.46 4.46
CA MET A 90 1.81 -1.89 4.71
C MET A 90 3.14 -2.17 5.41
N ARG A 91 3.13 -3.08 6.39
CA ARG A 91 4.33 -3.59 7.04
C ARG A 91 4.66 -4.99 6.53
N ASP A 92 5.74 -5.11 5.76
CA ASP A 92 6.28 -6.37 5.25
C ASP A 92 7.25 -6.95 6.29
N LEU A 93 6.95 -8.15 6.80
CA LEU A 93 7.64 -8.72 7.96
C LEU A 93 8.82 -9.62 7.62
N GLY A 94 9.11 -9.78 6.33
CA GLY A 94 10.36 -10.37 5.90
C GLY A 94 10.42 -10.57 4.40
N ALA A 95 11.63 -10.53 3.86
CA ALA A 95 11.86 -10.88 2.45
C ALA A 95 11.74 -12.39 2.16
N GLU A 96 11.52 -13.22 3.20
CA GLU A 96 11.24 -14.66 3.07
C GLU A 96 12.28 -15.38 2.19
N GLY A 97 13.56 -15.20 2.53
CA GLY A 97 14.70 -15.75 1.79
C GLY A 97 15.11 -14.98 0.53
N ALA A 98 14.40 -13.92 0.13
CA ALA A 98 14.75 -13.09 -1.02
C ALA A 98 15.71 -11.91 -0.68
N GLY A 99 16.58 -12.07 0.32
CA GLY A 99 17.55 -11.05 0.72
C GLY A 99 16.90 -9.74 1.20
N TYR A 100 17.17 -8.63 0.51
CA TYR A 100 16.61 -7.29 0.81
C TYR A 100 15.63 -6.82 -0.27
N THR A 101 15.02 -7.75 -1.00
CA THR A 101 14.10 -7.43 -2.11
C THR A 101 12.94 -6.53 -1.68
N ASP A 102 12.40 -6.73 -0.48
CA ASP A 102 11.39 -5.88 0.14
C ASP A 102 11.85 -4.41 0.30
N VAL A 103 13.10 -4.20 0.73
CA VAL A 103 13.73 -2.87 0.81
C VAL A 103 13.82 -2.21 -0.57
N TYR A 104 14.17 -2.96 -1.61
CA TYR A 104 14.25 -2.41 -2.96
C TYR A 104 12.87 -2.17 -3.58
N LEU A 105 11.88 -3.02 -3.29
CA LEU A 105 10.48 -2.76 -3.65
C LEU A 105 10.00 -1.44 -3.01
N LYS A 106 10.25 -1.25 -1.72
CA LYS A 106 9.98 0.02 -1.03
C LYS A 106 10.61 1.20 -1.76
N LYS A 107 11.91 1.13 -2.06
CA LYS A 107 12.61 2.22 -2.78
C LYS A 107 11.99 2.50 -4.15
N THR A 108 11.58 1.49 -4.90
CA THR A 108 10.95 1.68 -6.21
C THR A 108 9.55 2.30 -6.12
N ILE A 109 8.79 1.97 -5.07
CA ILE A 109 7.50 2.61 -4.79
C ILE A 109 7.71 4.07 -4.39
N ASP A 110 8.63 4.33 -3.45
CA ASP A 110 8.95 5.68 -2.95
C ASP A 110 9.48 6.59 -4.08
N ALA A 111 10.19 6.01 -5.06
CA ALA A 111 10.66 6.71 -6.27
C ALA A 111 9.60 6.85 -7.38
N GLY A 112 8.39 6.31 -7.19
CA GLY A 112 7.31 6.36 -8.19
C GLY A 112 7.51 5.47 -9.42
N ILE A 113 8.45 4.52 -9.39
CA ILE A 113 8.74 3.61 -10.51
C ILE A 113 7.61 2.59 -10.68
N ILE A 114 7.08 2.07 -9.56
CA ILE A 114 5.92 1.18 -9.53
C ILE A 114 4.88 1.70 -8.53
N PRO A 115 3.59 1.45 -8.75
CA PRO A 115 2.56 1.78 -7.77
C PRO A 115 2.55 0.78 -6.61
N GLY A 116 2.34 1.27 -5.39
CA GLY A 116 2.16 0.44 -4.20
C GLY A 116 1.86 1.27 -2.94
N PRO A 117 1.49 0.61 -1.82
CA PRO A 117 1.37 1.27 -0.53
C PRO A 117 2.73 1.75 -0.02
N ARG A 118 2.72 2.70 0.93
CA ARG A 118 3.93 3.03 1.69
C ARG A 118 4.37 1.80 2.49
N LEU A 119 5.59 1.35 2.24
CA LEU A 119 6.12 0.16 2.92
C LEU A 119 6.94 0.52 4.16
N LEU A 120 6.71 -0.25 5.22
CA LEU A 120 7.63 -0.49 6.34
C LEU A 120 8.16 -1.92 6.16
N VAL A 121 9.47 -2.12 6.14
CA VAL A 121 10.08 -3.40 5.71
C VAL A 121 11.07 -3.89 6.75
N ALA A 122 11.11 -5.21 6.95
CA ALA A 122 11.99 -5.85 7.93
C ALA A 122 13.34 -6.32 7.33
N GLY A 123 13.41 -6.56 6.02
CA GLY A 123 14.56 -7.20 5.39
C GLY A 123 14.62 -8.71 5.69
N PRO A 124 15.82 -9.31 5.70
CA PRO A 124 16.00 -10.70 6.11
C PRO A 124 15.53 -10.93 7.56
N ALA A 125 14.68 -11.93 7.76
CA ALA A 125 14.31 -12.37 9.10
C ALA A 125 15.54 -12.93 9.85
N ILE A 126 15.65 -12.60 11.14
CA ILE A 126 16.62 -13.23 12.05
C ILE A 126 15.95 -14.46 12.62
N VAL A 127 16.53 -15.64 12.34
CA VAL A 127 16.01 -16.96 12.75
C VAL A 127 17.04 -17.74 13.56
#